data_AF-A0A7W0JXZ2-F1
#
_entry.id   AF-A0A7W0JXZ2-F1
#
_cell.length_a   1.000
_cell.length_b   1.000
_cell.length_c   1.000
_cell.angle_alpha   90.00
_cell.angle_beta   90.00
_cell.angle_gamma   90.00
#
_symmetry.space_group_name_H-M   'P 1'
#
loop_
_entity.id
_entity.type
_entity.pdbx_description
1 polymer ?
#
loop_
_entity_poly.entity_id
_entity_poly.type
_entity_poly.pdbx_seq_one_letter_code
_entity_poly.pdbx_strand_id
1 'polypeptide(L)'
;LGAGALAGGIVLGVLESLGPDPSFSALAVAGAAALAVALMPRIAWLVVAAGLCGWLVSPEADRQGTALVLAAAAAPMPLLLPRAGLLWSVPILAPLLGTVALAPAFLGLAALAPTPWRRAGLGAAGFLWLALGELITGKELLFGVPDGALPRVEWEGSISAAASDALGPLLSGPALAPALVWAAFAALLPLVVRGRWLTVDLLGAGLWAAGLLVAHAALGDMLAATTVLDQARGAAAGAIAGGLMVVAVSQMAPPAEGWRPARAESVTTA
;
A
#
# COMPACT_ATOMS: atom_id res chain seq x y z
N LEU A 1 -3.64 5.74 16.98
CA LEU A 1 -2.62 4.78 17.45
C LEU A 1 -2.06 3.93 16.31
N GLY A 2 -2.88 3.19 15.55
CA GLY A 2 -2.38 2.32 14.45
C GLY A 2 -1.50 3.01 13.39
N ALA A 3 -1.90 4.18 12.88
CA ALA A 3 -1.08 4.92 11.90
C ALA A 3 0.27 5.40 12.45
N GLY A 4 0.32 5.76 13.74
CA GLY A 4 1.55 6.14 14.43
C GLY A 4 2.47 4.94 14.62
N ALA A 5 1.93 3.79 15.06
CA ALA A 5 2.70 2.56 15.18
C ALA A 5 3.30 2.11 13.84
N LEU A 6 2.54 2.21 12.74
CA LEU A 6 3.04 1.94 11.39
C LEU A 6 4.19 2.90 11.02
N ALA A 7 4.03 4.20 11.27
CA ALA A 7 5.10 5.17 11.01
C ALA A 7 6.37 4.89 11.83
N GLY A 8 6.22 4.54 13.12
CA GLY A 8 7.35 4.13 13.97
C GLY A 8 8.03 2.86 13.45
N GLY A 9 7.24 1.87 13.02
CA GLY A 9 7.76 0.64 12.41
C GLY A 9 8.53 0.91 11.12
N ILE A 10 8.06 1.84 10.28
CA ILE A 10 8.80 2.30 9.09
C ILE A 10 10.15 2.89 9.49
N VAL A 11 10.16 3.82 10.45
CA VAL A 11 11.39 4.46 10.92
C VAL A 11 12.37 3.42 11.45
N LEU A 12 11.90 2.49 12.28
CA LEU A 12 12.75 1.43 12.82
C LEU A 12 13.34 0.56 11.70
N GLY A 13 12.48 0.10 10.78
CA GLY A 13 12.92 -0.72 9.65
C GLY A 13 13.93 0.00 8.75
N VAL A 14 13.74 1.29 8.47
CA VAL A 14 14.69 2.09 7.68
C VAL A 14 16.04 2.20 8.39
N LEU A 15 16.02 2.53 9.70
CA LEU A 15 17.24 2.69 10.49
C LEU A 15 18.03 1.38 10.63
N GLU A 16 17.34 0.24 10.77
CA GLU A 16 17.99 -1.07 10.96
C GLU A 16 18.41 -1.76 9.66
N SER A 17 17.83 -1.40 8.51
CA SER A 17 18.06 -2.15 7.25
C SER A 17 18.64 -1.34 6.10
N LEU A 18 18.54 -0.01 6.12
CA LEU A 18 18.89 0.81 4.96
C LEU A 18 20.17 1.64 5.12
N GLY A 19 20.61 1.93 6.34
CA GLY A 19 21.86 2.66 6.59
C GLY A 19 22.74 2.00 7.65
N PRO A 20 23.92 2.58 7.93
CA PRO A 20 24.81 2.12 9.00
C PRO A 20 24.17 2.31 10.38
N ASP A 21 24.68 1.59 11.38
CA ASP A 21 24.17 1.67 12.75
C ASP A 21 24.17 3.13 13.24
N PRO A 22 23.00 3.68 13.57
CA PRO A 22 22.92 5.07 14.01
C PRO A 22 23.61 5.25 15.37
N SER A 23 24.24 6.41 15.58
CA SER A 23 24.84 6.78 16.88
C SER A 23 23.80 7.08 17.97
N PHE A 24 22.52 7.07 17.61
CA PHE A 24 21.37 7.34 18.47
C PHE A 24 20.47 6.10 18.57
N SER A 25 19.61 6.08 19.61
CA SER A 25 18.67 4.97 19.80
C SER A 25 17.59 4.97 18.71
N ALA A 26 17.66 3.99 17.79
CA ALA A 26 16.65 3.80 16.74
C ALA A 26 15.23 3.61 17.31
N LEU A 27 15.12 2.87 18.41
CA LEU A 27 13.84 2.62 19.08
C LEU A 27 13.25 3.91 19.68
N ALA A 28 14.08 4.79 20.26
CA ALA A 28 13.62 6.07 20.77
C ALA A 28 13.10 6.99 19.64
N VAL A 29 13.82 7.03 18.50
CA VAL A 29 13.41 7.81 17.32
C VAL A 29 12.13 7.25 16.71
N ALA A 30 12.00 5.93 16.59
CA ALA A 30 10.79 5.25 16.13
C ALA A 30 9.59 5.54 17.04
N GLY A 31 9.78 5.50 18.37
CA GLY A 31 8.74 5.85 19.35
C GLY A 31 8.32 7.31 19.26
N ALA A 32 9.28 8.23 19.13
CA ALA A 32 9.00 9.65 18.95
C ALA A 32 8.25 9.93 17.64
N ALA A 33 8.66 9.31 16.54
CA ALA A 33 7.97 9.40 15.25
C ALA A 33 6.54 8.85 15.33
N ALA A 34 6.35 7.70 16.00
CA ALA A 34 5.03 7.12 16.20
C ALA A 34 4.08 8.05 16.96
N LEU A 35 4.58 8.68 18.04
CA LEU A 35 3.82 9.65 18.82
C LEU A 35 3.52 10.91 18.00
N ALA A 36 4.53 11.45 17.32
CA ALA A 36 4.37 12.65 16.50
C ALA A 36 3.35 12.44 15.37
N VAL A 37 3.41 11.31 14.66
CA VAL A 37 2.44 10.96 13.60
C VAL A 37 1.06 10.64 14.18
N ALA A 38 0.96 10.15 15.41
CA ALA A 38 -0.33 9.99 16.06
C ALA A 38 -0.98 11.35 16.40
N LEU A 39 -0.18 12.35 16.80
CA LEU A 39 -0.66 13.67 17.23
C LEU A 39 -0.90 14.63 16.05
N MET A 40 0.03 14.68 15.09
CA MET A 40 0.01 15.60 13.95
C MET A 40 0.29 14.84 12.64
N PRO A 41 -0.64 13.98 12.19
CA PRO A 41 -0.35 12.95 11.17
C PRO A 41 0.30 13.46 9.89
N ARG A 42 -0.11 14.64 9.38
CA ARG A 42 0.40 15.15 8.10
C ARG A 42 1.78 15.77 8.25
N ILE A 43 1.92 16.69 9.19
CA ILE A 43 3.16 17.45 9.39
C ILE A 43 4.25 16.52 9.91
N ALA A 44 3.93 15.72 10.93
CA ALA A 44 4.89 14.78 11.49
C ALA A 44 5.34 13.73 10.48
N TRP A 45 4.44 13.23 9.62
CA TRP A 45 4.82 12.26 8.60
C TRP A 45 5.78 12.86 7.55
N LEU A 46 5.52 14.10 7.09
CA LEU A 46 6.42 14.80 6.17
C LEU A 46 7.78 15.09 6.82
N VAL A 47 7.78 15.52 8.08
CA VAL A 47 9.02 15.77 8.83
C VAL A 47 9.81 14.48 9.03
N VAL A 48 9.15 13.37 9.37
CA VAL A 48 9.80 12.06 9.51
C VAL A 48 10.36 11.57 8.18
N ALA A 49 9.58 11.64 7.10
CA ALA A 49 10.05 11.25 5.76
C ALA A 49 11.26 12.10 5.31
N ALA A 50 11.18 13.42 5.49
CA ALA A 50 12.29 14.33 5.18
C ALA A 50 13.52 14.07 6.07
N GLY A 51 13.31 13.80 7.37
CA GLY A 51 14.37 13.46 8.30
C GLY A 51 15.09 12.16 7.93
N LEU A 52 14.35 11.12 7.54
CA LEU A 52 14.94 9.86 7.04
C LEU A 52 15.73 10.08 5.74
N CYS A 53 15.19 10.85 4.79
CA CYS A 53 15.92 11.18 3.56
C CYS A 53 17.19 11.99 3.87
N GLY A 54 17.11 12.96 4.78
CA GLY A 54 18.25 13.77 5.20
C GLY A 54 19.33 12.93 5.91
N TRP A 55 18.93 11.97 6.74
CA TRP A 55 19.86 11.01 7.36
C TRP A 55 20.53 10.12 6.31
N LEU A 56 19.78 9.57 5.35
CA LEU A 56 20.36 8.74 4.29
C LEU A 56 21.33 9.52 3.38
N VAL A 57 21.16 10.83 3.23
CA VAL A 57 22.06 11.71 2.47
C VAL A 57 23.28 12.14 3.30
N SER A 58 23.26 11.94 4.62
CA SER A 58 24.34 12.40 5.49
C SER A 58 25.67 11.72 5.13
N PRO A 59 26.82 12.38 5.39
CA PRO A 59 28.13 11.81 5.10
C PRO A 59 28.38 10.47 5.80
N GLU A 60 27.72 10.23 6.93
CA GLU A 60 27.81 8.96 7.66
C GLU A 60 27.09 7.82 6.94
N ALA A 61 25.90 8.09 6.39
CA ALA A 61 25.10 7.06 5.72
C ALA A 61 25.50 6.84 4.26
N ASP A 62 25.81 7.92 3.54
CA ASP A 62 26.19 7.93 2.12
C ASP A 62 25.26 7.09 1.21
N ARG A 63 23.94 7.16 1.48
CA ARG A 63 22.87 6.41 0.78
C ARG A 63 21.93 7.33 0.01
N GLN A 64 22.48 8.30 -0.72
CA GLN A 64 21.73 9.35 -1.40
C GLN A 64 20.75 8.79 -2.46
N GLY A 65 21.12 7.69 -3.12
CA GLY A 65 20.25 6.99 -4.06
C GLY A 65 19.06 6.32 -3.38
N THR A 66 19.28 5.68 -2.22
CA THR A 66 18.18 5.13 -1.40
C THR A 66 17.24 6.22 -0.91
N ALA A 67 17.78 7.39 -0.54
CA ALA A 67 16.98 8.55 -0.17
C ALA A 67 16.06 9.01 -1.31
N LEU A 68 16.55 9.00 -2.56
CA LEU A 68 15.76 9.32 -3.73
C LEU A 68 14.60 8.33 -3.92
N VAL A 69 14.87 7.03 -3.82
CA VAL A 69 13.84 5.98 -3.96
C VAL A 69 12.78 6.09 -2.86
N LEU A 70 13.20 6.35 -1.62
CA LEU A 70 12.28 6.58 -0.50
C LEU A 70 11.44 7.85 -0.70
N ALA A 71 12.04 8.93 -1.18
CA ALA A 71 11.34 10.15 -1.53
C ALA A 71 10.33 9.91 -2.68
N ALA A 72 10.70 9.12 -3.68
CA ALA A 72 9.80 8.73 -4.78
C ALA A 72 8.61 7.88 -4.29
N ALA A 73 8.79 7.04 -3.27
CA ALA A 73 7.69 6.32 -2.62
C ALA A 73 6.76 7.27 -1.85
N ALA A 74 7.34 8.27 -1.18
CA ALA A 74 6.62 9.19 -0.32
C ALA A 74 5.87 10.29 -1.09
N ALA A 75 6.43 10.78 -2.19
CA ALA A 75 5.96 11.95 -2.92
C ALA A 75 4.52 11.83 -3.46
N PRO A 76 4.02 10.66 -3.92
CA PRO A 76 2.65 10.55 -4.41
C PRO A 76 1.60 10.55 -3.29
N MET A 77 1.96 10.32 -2.04
CA MET A 77 0.99 10.16 -0.94
C MET A 77 0.11 11.39 -0.71
N PRO A 78 0.65 12.64 -0.66
CA PRO A 78 -0.18 13.83 -0.50
C PRO A 78 -1.14 14.08 -1.66
N LEU A 79 -0.77 13.64 -2.88
CA LEU A 79 -1.57 13.79 -4.10
C LEU A 79 -2.68 12.74 -4.19
N LEU A 80 -2.36 11.47 -3.91
CA LEU A 80 -3.31 10.36 -3.97
C LEU A 80 -4.28 10.33 -2.79
N LEU A 81 -3.84 10.80 -1.61
CA LEU A 81 -4.60 10.73 -0.36
C LEU A 81 -4.74 12.10 0.30
N PRO A 82 -5.35 13.09 -0.38
CA PRO A 82 -5.44 14.45 0.13
C PRO A 82 -6.25 14.46 1.44
N ARG A 83 -5.67 15.13 2.45
CA ARG A 83 -6.27 15.33 3.78
C ARG A 83 -6.46 14.04 4.61
N ALA A 84 -5.95 12.89 4.16
CA ALA A 84 -6.08 11.62 4.86
C ALA A 84 -4.75 11.18 5.52
N GLY A 85 -4.17 12.06 6.36
CA GLY A 85 -2.83 11.85 6.93
C GLY A 85 -2.63 10.53 7.70
N LEU A 86 -3.68 10.01 8.34
CA LEU A 86 -3.63 8.69 9.00
C LEU A 86 -3.48 7.52 8.01
N LEU A 87 -3.89 7.70 6.75
CA LEU A 87 -3.78 6.68 5.71
C LEU A 87 -2.43 6.74 4.98
N TRP A 88 -1.59 7.74 5.23
CA TRP A 88 -0.31 7.90 4.51
C TRP A 88 0.72 6.82 4.83
N SER A 89 0.65 6.23 6.02
CA SER A 89 1.51 5.08 6.38
C SER A 89 0.92 3.73 5.97
N VAL A 90 -0.35 3.65 5.56
CA VAL A 90 -1.02 2.37 5.26
C VAL A 90 -0.37 1.62 4.08
N PRO A 91 0.07 2.29 2.98
CA PRO A 91 0.70 1.63 1.85
C PRO A 91 1.91 0.73 2.18
N ILE A 92 2.62 0.97 3.29
CA ILE A 92 3.72 0.11 3.75
C ILE A 92 3.28 -1.34 4.01
N LEU A 93 1.99 -1.55 4.30
CA LEU A 93 1.46 -2.88 4.56
C LEU A 93 1.53 -3.77 3.30
N ALA A 94 1.51 -3.18 2.10
CA ALA A 94 1.60 -3.95 0.86
C ALA A 94 2.92 -4.73 0.73
N PRO A 95 4.13 -4.12 0.83
CA PRO A 95 5.37 -4.87 0.82
C PRO A 95 5.51 -5.82 2.02
N LEU A 96 5.03 -5.44 3.21
CA LEU A 96 5.05 -6.32 4.39
C LEU A 96 4.22 -7.59 4.16
N LEU A 97 3.02 -7.46 3.60
CA LEU A 97 2.20 -8.60 3.20
C LEU A 97 2.86 -9.42 2.08
N GLY A 98 3.61 -8.76 1.18
CA GLY A 98 4.42 -9.43 0.15
C GLY A 98 5.46 -10.39 0.72
N THR A 99 6.05 -10.09 1.88
CA THR A 99 7.03 -10.98 2.53
C THR A 99 6.47 -12.36 2.86
N VAL A 100 5.16 -12.44 3.09
CA VAL A 100 4.42 -13.68 3.38
C VAL A 100 3.51 -14.11 2.22
N ALA A 101 3.79 -13.63 1.00
CA ALA A 101 3.02 -13.93 -0.21
C ALA A 101 1.52 -13.60 -0.09
N LEU A 102 1.19 -12.47 0.55
CA LEU A 102 -0.18 -11.96 0.72
C LEU A 102 -0.35 -10.52 0.22
N ALA A 103 0.59 -10.00 -0.58
CA ALA A 103 0.54 -8.63 -1.10
C ALA A 103 -0.85 -8.21 -1.64
N PRO A 104 -1.55 -9.01 -2.48
CA PRO A 104 -2.87 -8.64 -2.99
C PRO A 104 -3.96 -8.47 -1.91
N ALA A 105 -3.79 -9.05 -0.72
CA ALA A 105 -4.73 -8.87 0.40
C ALA A 105 -4.85 -7.40 0.82
N PHE A 106 -3.81 -6.61 0.55
CA PHE A 106 -3.82 -5.16 0.77
C PHE A 106 -4.99 -4.47 0.06
N LEU A 107 -5.47 -4.98 -1.07
CA LEU A 107 -6.62 -4.41 -1.78
C LEU A 107 -7.90 -4.46 -0.97
N GLY A 108 -8.05 -5.46 -0.10
CA GLY A 108 -9.15 -5.50 0.86
C GLY A 108 -9.04 -4.36 1.87
N LEU A 109 -7.84 -4.06 2.39
CA LEU A 109 -7.61 -2.92 3.30
C LEU A 109 -7.91 -1.60 2.60
N ALA A 110 -7.43 -1.45 1.36
CA ALA A 110 -7.67 -0.28 0.53
C ALA A 110 -9.17 -0.07 0.28
N ALA A 111 -9.93 -1.15 0.04
CA ALA A 111 -11.37 -1.13 -0.20
C ALA A 111 -12.19 -0.62 1.00
N LEU A 112 -11.65 -0.71 2.24
CA LEU A 112 -12.30 -0.19 3.44
C LEU A 112 -12.27 1.34 3.52
N ALA A 113 -11.55 2.03 2.64
CA ALA A 113 -11.56 3.48 2.62
C ALA A 113 -12.96 4.05 2.27
N PRO A 114 -13.31 5.24 2.77
CA PRO A 114 -14.68 5.74 2.72
C PRO A 114 -15.16 6.17 1.33
N THR A 115 -14.24 6.56 0.43
CA THR A 115 -14.58 7.04 -0.91
C THR A 115 -13.89 6.22 -1.99
N PRO A 116 -14.51 6.02 -3.17
CA PRO A 116 -13.91 5.24 -4.26
C PRO A 116 -12.54 5.79 -4.66
N TRP A 117 -12.37 7.12 -4.69
CA TRP A 117 -11.08 7.75 -4.97
C TRP A 117 -10.00 7.42 -3.94
N ARG A 118 -10.33 7.36 -2.64
CA ARG A 118 -9.38 6.97 -1.61
C ARG A 118 -9.04 5.48 -1.67
N ARG A 119 -9.99 4.63 -2.07
CA ARG A 119 -9.75 3.20 -2.30
C ARG A 119 -8.77 2.99 -3.45
N ALA A 120 -9.05 3.64 -4.58
CA ALA A 120 -8.18 3.61 -5.76
C ALA A 120 -6.79 4.18 -5.45
N GLY A 121 -6.74 5.34 -4.80
CA GLY A 121 -5.50 5.98 -4.38
C GLY A 121 -4.68 5.11 -3.42
N LEU A 122 -5.32 4.45 -2.45
CA LEU A 122 -4.64 3.48 -1.59
C LEU A 122 -4.15 2.27 -2.36
N GLY A 123 -4.97 1.69 -3.24
CA GLY A 123 -4.57 0.55 -4.07
C GLY A 123 -3.33 0.86 -4.91
N ALA A 124 -3.33 1.98 -5.64
CA ALA A 124 -2.18 2.44 -6.41
C ALA A 124 -0.96 2.73 -5.53
N ALA A 125 -1.16 3.42 -4.41
CA ALA A 125 -0.09 3.72 -3.45
C ALA A 125 0.53 2.45 -2.85
N GLY A 126 -0.29 1.46 -2.49
CA GLY A 126 0.18 0.17 -1.97
C GLY A 126 1.04 -0.57 -2.98
N PHE A 127 0.62 -0.62 -4.24
CA PHE A 127 1.43 -1.21 -5.29
C PHE A 127 2.76 -0.46 -5.50
N LEU A 128 2.74 0.89 -5.53
CA LEU A 128 3.96 1.68 -5.67
C LEU A 128 4.96 1.40 -4.53
N TRP A 129 4.48 1.37 -3.28
CA TRP A 129 5.33 1.01 -2.13
C TRP A 129 5.84 -0.42 -2.21
N LEU A 130 5.05 -1.35 -2.76
CA LEU A 130 5.49 -2.72 -2.99
C LEU A 130 6.61 -2.77 -4.03
N ALA A 131 6.42 -2.15 -5.20
CA ALA A 131 7.40 -2.16 -6.29
C ALA A 131 8.73 -1.51 -5.88
N LEU A 132 8.67 -0.38 -5.16
CA LEU A 132 9.88 0.25 -4.60
C LEU A 132 10.49 -0.59 -3.48
N GLY A 133 9.68 -1.34 -2.72
CA GLY A 133 10.15 -2.33 -1.76
C GLY A 133 10.91 -3.48 -2.42
N GLU A 134 10.45 -3.97 -3.57
CA GLU A 134 11.17 -4.98 -4.38
C GLU A 134 12.52 -4.44 -4.82
N LEU A 135 12.56 -3.19 -5.32
CA LEU A 135 13.80 -2.52 -5.73
C LEU A 135 14.81 -2.35 -4.58
N ILE A 136 14.34 -1.95 -3.39
CA ILE A 136 15.20 -1.74 -2.21
C ILE A 136 15.70 -3.07 -1.63
N THR A 137 14.84 -4.09 -1.59
CA THR A 137 15.17 -5.37 -0.92
C THR A 137 15.75 -6.41 -1.85
N GLY A 138 15.63 -6.25 -3.16
CA GLY A 138 15.95 -7.26 -4.18
C GLY A 138 15.06 -8.51 -4.10
N LYS A 139 13.98 -8.47 -3.30
CA LYS A 139 13.10 -9.63 -3.10
C LYS A 139 11.92 -9.56 -4.06
N GLU A 140 11.47 -10.73 -4.50
CA GLU A 140 10.25 -10.91 -5.27
C GLU A 140 9.03 -10.91 -4.33
N LEU A 141 8.41 -9.75 -4.14
CA LEU A 141 7.25 -9.58 -3.25
C LEU A 141 5.92 -9.82 -3.97
N LEU A 142 5.84 -9.51 -5.27
CA LEU A 142 4.71 -9.81 -6.14
C LEU A 142 5.16 -10.24 -7.54
N PHE A 143 5.84 -9.36 -8.28
CA PHE A 143 6.33 -9.64 -9.64
C PHE A 143 7.86 -9.62 -9.75
N GLY A 144 8.54 -9.05 -8.74
CA GLY A 144 9.99 -8.88 -8.72
C GLY A 144 10.45 -7.54 -9.25
N VAL A 145 11.77 -7.35 -9.20
CA VAL A 145 12.44 -6.16 -9.70
C VAL A 145 12.32 -6.11 -11.22
N PRO A 146 11.98 -4.95 -11.84
CA PRO A 146 11.93 -4.82 -13.29
C PRO A 146 13.29 -5.08 -13.95
N ASP A 147 13.29 -5.71 -15.11
CA ASP A 147 14.47 -5.91 -15.93
C ASP A 147 15.09 -4.58 -16.32
N GLY A 148 16.42 -4.52 -16.28
CA GLY A 148 17.19 -3.31 -16.47
C GLY A 148 17.39 -2.48 -15.19
N ALA A 149 16.70 -2.78 -14.09
CA ALA A 149 17.06 -2.20 -12.81
C ALA A 149 18.29 -2.91 -12.22
N LEU A 150 19.31 -2.12 -11.87
CA LEU A 150 20.55 -2.65 -11.31
C LEU A 150 20.39 -3.03 -9.83
N PRO A 151 21.21 -3.97 -9.32
CA PRO A 151 21.25 -4.30 -7.91
C PRO A 151 21.46 -3.07 -7.03
N ARG A 152 20.82 -3.04 -5.86
CA ARG A 152 20.85 -1.88 -4.94
C ARG A 152 22.24 -1.30 -4.68
N VAL A 153 23.24 -2.17 -4.51
CA VAL A 153 24.63 -1.77 -4.21
C VAL A 153 25.23 -0.88 -5.30
N GLU A 154 24.75 -0.96 -6.54
CA GLU A 154 25.28 -0.20 -7.68
C GLU A 154 24.76 1.24 -7.74
N TRP A 155 23.58 1.51 -7.17
CA TRP A 155 22.94 2.82 -7.27
C TRP A 155 22.68 3.51 -5.91
N GLU A 156 22.74 2.79 -4.79
CA GLU A 156 22.30 3.34 -3.49
C GLU A 156 23.08 4.56 -3.01
N GLY A 157 24.34 4.72 -3.44
CA GLY A 157 25.20 5.87 -3.10
C GLY A 157 25.06 7.07 -4.05
N SER A 158 24.33 6.96 -5.17
CA SER A 158 24.28 8.00 -6.20
C SER A 158 22.85 8.33 -6.62
N ILE A 159 22.48 9.61 -6.53
CA ILE A 159 21.17 10.11 -6.98
C ILE A 159 20.99 9.86 -8.48
N SER A 160 22.03 10.09 -9.29
CA SER A 160 21.96 9.90 -10.74
C SER A 160 21.77 8.42 -11.09
N ALA A 161 22.53 7.53 -10.46
CA ALA A 161 22.40 6.09 -10.69
C ALA A 161 21.04 5.57 -10.21
N ALA A 162 20.55 6.03 -9.05
CA ALA A 162 19.21 5.66 -8.59
C ALA A 162 18.11 6.14 -9.54
N ALA A 163 18.29 7.31 -10.16
CA ALA A 163 17.35 7.82 -11.15
C ALA A 163 17.37 7.02 -12.46
N SER A 164 18.55 6.75 -13.02
CA SER A 164 18.68 6.06 -14.31
C SER A 164 18.52 4.55 -14.21
N ASP A 165 19.07 3.94 -13.17
CA ASP A 165 19.33 2.51 -13.08
C ASP A 165 18.39 1.80 -12.11
N ALA A 166 17.55 2.55 -11.39
CA ALA A 166 16.59 1.99 -10.44
C ALA A 166 15.16 2.47 -10.75
N LEU A 167 14.94 3.79 -10.76
CA LEU A 167 13.64 4.39 -11.07
C LEU A 167 13.35 4.44 -12.57
N GLY A 168 14.37 4.62 -13.42
CA GLY A 168 14.23 4.69 -14.88
C GLY A 168 13.50 3.47 -15.47
N PRO A 169 13.93 2.23 -15.20
CA PRO A 169 13.28 1.01 -15.68
C PRO A 169 11.83 0.89 -15.17
N LEU A 170 11.59 1.26 -13.90
CA LEU A 170 10.25 1.23 -13.31
C LEU A 170 9.29 2.21 -14.01
N LEU A 171 9.76 3.40 -14.38
CA LEU A 171 8.93 4.48 -14.95
C LEU A 171 8.77 4.40 -16.47
N SER A 172 9.74 3.82 -17.17
CA SER A 172 9.74 3.73 -18.64
C SER A 172 9.05 2.46 -19.16
N GLY A 173 8.94 1.43 -18.32
CA GLY A 173 8.37 0.14 -18.67
C GLY A 173 6.90 -0.05 -18.28
N PRO A 174 6.33 -1.24 -18.58
CA PRO A 174 4.99 -1.63 -18.16
C PRO A 174 4.86 -1.91 -16.65
N ALA A 175 5.95 -1.81 -15.87
CA ALA A 175 6.01 -2.20 -14.47
C ALA A 175 5.02 -1.47 -13.54
N LEU A 176 4.50 -0.30 -13.95
CA LEU A 176 3.45 0.42 -13.21
C LEU A 176 2.02 0.07 -13.64
N ALA A 177 1.81 -0.76 -14.66
CA ALA A 177 0.49 -1.24 -15.08
C ALA A 177 -0.30 -1.91 -13.94
N PRO A 178 0.31 -2.72 -13.05
CA PRO A 178 -0.42 -3.30 -11.92
C PRO A 178 -0.98 -2.25 -10.95
N ALA A 179 -0.41 -1.04 -10.88
CA ALA A 179 -0.94 0.04 -10.04
C ALA A 179 -2.38 0.40 -10.43
N LEU A 180 -2.69 0.41 -11.74
CA LEU A 180 -4.02 0.69 -12.26
C LEU A 180 -5.00 -0.44 -11.94
N VAL A 181 -4.56 -1.69 -12.07
CA VAL A 181 -5.35 -2.88 -11.70
C VAL A 181 -5.65 -2.84 -10.20
N TRP A 182 -4.65 -2.57 -9.36
CA TRP A 182 -4.82 -2.42 -7.92
C TRP A 182 -5.80 -1.30 -7.56
N ALA A 183 -5.69 -0.14 -8.21
CA ALA A 183 -6.59 0.98 -8.00
C ALA A 183 -8.05 0.60 -8.34
N ALA A 184 -8.26 -0.04 -9.50
CA ALA A 184 -9.57 -0.46 -9.97
C ALA A 184 -10.19 -1.50 -9.04
N PHE A 185 -9.46 -2.56 -8.70
CA PHE A 185 -9.97 -3.63 -7.85
C PHE A 185 -10.26 -3.17 -6.43
N ALA A 186 -9.45 -2.26 -5.85
CA ALA A 186 -9.76 -1.65 -4.57
C ALA A 186 -11.07 -0.84 -4.61
N ALA A 187 -11.34 -0.14 -5.71
CA ALA A 187 -12.58 0.64 -5.88
C ALA A 187 -13.82 -0.25 -6.11
N LEU A 188 -13.67 -1.36 -6.83
CA LEU A 188 -14.75 -2.27 -7.22
C LEU A 188 -15.23 -3.18 -6.07
N LEU A 189 -14.35 -3.58 -5.15
CA LEU A 189 -14.67 -4.58 -4.12
C LEU A 189 -15.94 -4.24 -3.29
N PRO A 190 -16.14 -3.00 -2.82
CA PRO A 190 -17.34 -2.68 -2.05
C PRO A 190 -18.62 -2.56 -2.88
N LEU A 191 -18.54 -2.65 -4.22
CA LEU A 191 -19.71 -2.70 -5.10
C LEU A 191 -20.31 -4.12 -5.16
N VAL A 192 -19.45 -5.12 -5.07
CA VAL A 192 -19.80 -6.55 -5.11
C VAL A 192 -20.04 -7.14 -3.71
N VAL A 193 -19.43 -6.57 -2.66
CA VAL A 193 -19.68 -6.91 -1.25
C VAL A 193 -20.43 -5.76 -0.59
N ARG A 194 -21.75 -5.93 -0.37
CA ARG A 194 -22.64 -4.89 0.17
C ARG A 194 -23.04 -5.12 1.63
N GLY A 195 -22.82 -6.32 2.17
CA GLY A 195 -23.16 -6.67 3.55
C GLY A 195 -24.63 -7.04 3.78
N ARG A 196 -25.44 -7.16 2.72
CA ARG A 196 -26.89 -7.40 2.85
C ARG A 196 -27.23 -8.88 2.99
N TRP A 197 -26.47 -9.76 2.33
CA TRP A 197 -26.72 -11.20 2.32
C TRP A 197 -25.37 -11.92 2.21
N LEU A 198 -25.00 -12.69 3.23
CA LEU A 198 -23.71 -13.38 3.30
C LEU A 198 -23.41 -14.19 2.02
N THR A 199 -24.38 -14.94 1.51
CA THR A 199 -24.20 -15.74 0.28
C THR A 199 -23.88 -14.88 -0.94
N VAL A 200 -24.58 -13.75 -1.12
CA VAL A 200 -24.34 -12.83 -2.24
C VAL A 200 -22.97 -12.15 -2.10
N ASP A 201 -22.62 -11.76 -0.88
CA ASP A 201 -21.32 -11.15 -0.58
C ASP A 201 -20.16 -12.13 -0.80
N LEU A 202 -20.32 -13.40 -0.44
CA LEU A 202 -19.34 -14.46 -0.72
C LEU A 202 -19.19 -14.72 -2.22
N LEU A 203 -20.29 -14.76 -2.98
CA LEU A 203 -20.24 -14.88 -4.44
C LEU A 203 -19.57 -13.65 -5.09
N GLY A 204 -19.90 -12.45 -4.62
CA GLY A 204 -19.31 -11.20 -5.09
C GLY A 204 -17.80 -11.13 -4.79
N ALA A 205 -17.39 -11.50 -3.58
CA ALA A 205 -15.99 -11.61 -3.19
C ALA A 205 -15.25 -12.68 -4.01
N GLY A 206 -15.89 -13.83 -4.27
CA GLY A 206 -15.34 -14.89 -5.11
C GLY A 206 -15.13 -14.44 -6.56
N LEU A 207 -16.12 -13.75 -7.15
CA LEU A 207 -16.02 -13.18 -8.50
C LEU A 207 -14.92 -12.12 -8.58
N TRP A 208 -14.82 -11.26 -7.57
CA TRP A 208 -13.74 -10.26 -7.49
C TRP A 208 -12.36 -10.91 -7.36
N ALA A 209 -12.21 -11.94 -6.52
CA ALA A 209 -10.96 -12.64 -6.35
C ALA A 209 -10.53 -13.38 -7.64
N ALA A 210 -11.48 -14.02 -8.31
CA ALA A 210 -11.24 -14.67 -9.61
C ALA A 210 -10.84 -13.64 -10.67
N GLY A 211 -11.54 -12.51 -10.75
CA GLY A 211 -11.20 -11.42 -11.67
C GLY A 211 -9.80 -10.85 -11.42
N LEU A 212 -9.41 -10.71 -10.15
CA LEU A 212 -8.09 -10.23 -9.76
C LEU A 212 -7.01 -11.25 -10.16
N LEU A 213 -7.26 -12.54 -9.94
CA LEU A 213 -6.35 -13.62 -10.33
C LEU A 213 -6.12 -13.64 -11.85
N VAL A 214 -7.18 -13.47 -12.65
CA VAL A 214 -7.09 -13.35 -14.11
C VAL A 214 -6.33 -12.09 -14.52
N ALA A 215 -6.58 -10.95 -13.87
CA ALA A 215 -5.86 -9.72 -14.14
C ALA A 215 -4.36 -9.83 -13.81
N HIS A 216 -4.01 -10.50 -12.70
CA HIS A 216 -2.61 -10.79 -12.35
C HIS A 216 -1.94 -11.76 -13.32
N ALA A 217 -2.66 -12.76 -13.83
CA ALA A 217 -2.14 -13.65 -14.87
C ALA A 217 -1.86 -12.88 -16.17
N ALA A 218 -2.80 -12.06 -16.63
CA ALA A 218 -2.62 -11.22 -17.82
C ALA A 218 -1.50 -10.18 -17.65
N LEU A 219 -1.34 -9.63 -16.45
CA LEU A 219 -0.19 -8.79 -16.10
C LEU A 219 1.11 -9.59 -16.13
N GLY A 220 1.11 -10.83 -15.63
CA GLY A 220 2.24 -11.75 -15.73
C GLY A 220 2.67 -11.95 -17.18
N ASP A 221 1.75 -12.28 -18.07
CA ASP A 221 2.03 -12.43 -19.52
C ASP A 221 2.57 -11.12 -20.14
N MET A 222 2.03 -9.97 -19.74
CA MET A 222 2.48 -8.65 -20.20
C MET A 222 3.88 -8.29 -19.67
N LEU A 223 4.20 -8.72 -18.44
CA LEU A 223 5.44 -8.40 -17.74
C LEU A 223 6.53 -9.44 -17.91
N ALA A 224 6.23 -10.64 -18.44
CA ALA A 224 7.15 -11.77 -18.57
C ALA A 224 8.46 -11.45 -19.29
N ALA A 225 8.46 -10.45 -20.17
CA ALA A 225 9.66 -9.98 -20.87
C ALA A 225 10.48 -8.92 -20.10
N THR A 226 10.01 -8.50 -18.92
CA THR A 226 10.49 -7.32 -18.18
C THR A 226 10.52 -7.49 -16.67
N THR A 227 10.21 -8.66 -16.12
CA THR A 227 10.22 -8.93 -14.68
C THR A 227 10.60 -10.38 -14.40
N VAL A 228 11.13 -10.63 -13.20
CA VAL A 228 11.60 -11.97 -12.79
C VAL A 228 10.48 -13.01 -12.73
N LEU A 229 9.26 -12.64 -12.31
CA LEU A 229 8.15 -13.57 -12.17
C LEU A 229 7.08 -13.37 -13.23
N ASP A 230 6.83 -14.42 -14.01
CA ASP A 230 5.71 -14.51 -14.95
C ASP A 230 4.35 -14.70 -14.25
N GLN A 231 4.36 -14.97 -12.94
CA GLN A 231 3.14 -15.15 -12.17
C GLN A 231 3.24 -14.40 -10.84
N ALA A 232 2.20 -13.62 -10.53
CA ALA A 232 2.14 -12.85 -9.29
C ALA A 232 2.21 -13.76 -8.05
N ARG A 233 3.27 -13.59 -7.26
CA ARG A 233 3.49 -14.32 -6.02
C ARG A 233 2.33 -14.09 -5.05
N GLY A 234 1.70 -15.18 -4.61
CA GLY A 234 0.61 -15.10 -3.64
C GLY A 234 -0.72 -14.57 -4.19
N ALA A 235 -0.90 -14.54 -5.52
CA ALA A 235 -2.10 -14.00 -6.15
C ALA A 235 -3.40 -14.58 -5.58
N ALA A 236 -3.52 -15.91 -5.54
CA ALA A 236 -4.72 -16.59 -5.06
C ALA A 236 -4.97 -16.34 -3.55
N ALA A 237 -3.96 -16.59 -2.71
CA ALA A 237 -4.08 -16.42 -1.26
C ALA A 237 -4.39 -14.97 -0.87
N GLY A 238 -3.69 -14.00 -1.49
CA GLY A 238 -3.91 -12.58 -1.27
C GLY A 238 -5.29 -12.12 -1.72
N ALA A 239 -5.74 -12.54 -2.91
CA ALA A 239 -7.06 -12.18 -3.43
C ALA A 239 -8.19 -12.72 -2.53
N ILE A 240 -8.10 -13.99 -2.11
CA ILE A 240 -9.08 -14.60 -1.20
C ILE A 240 -9.08 -13.86 0.14
N ALA A 241 -7.92 -13.63 0.74
CA ALA A 241 -7.81 -12.93 2.03
C ALA A 241 -8.38 -11.50 1.95
N GLY A 242 -8.09 -10.76 0.88
CA GLY A 242 -8.62 -9.41 0.65
C GLY A 242 -10.15 -9.39 0.55
N GLY A 243 -10.73 -10.32 -0.20
CA GLY A 243 -12.18 -10.45 -0.33
C GLY A 243 -12.85 -10.83 1.00
N LEU A 244 -12.34 -11.85 1.69
CA LEU A 244 -12.87 -12.31 2.98
C LEU A 244 -12.82 -11.23 4.06
N MET A 245 -11.77 -10.41 4.08
CA MET A 245 -11.66 -9.29 5.02
C MET A 245 -12.79 -8.27 4.82
N VAL A 246 -13.13 -7.90 3.59
CA VAL A 246 -14.24 -6.97 3.33
C VAL A 246 -15.58 -7.61 3.66
N VAL A 247 -15.77 -8.90 3.36
CA VAL A 247 -16.97 -9.64 3.79
C VAL A 247 -17.10 -9.59 5.30
N ALA A 248 -16.06 -9.95 6.05
CA ALA A 248 -16.09 -9.94 7.51
C ALA A 248 -16.44 -8.55 8.09
N VAL A 249 -15.81 -7.49 7.57
CA VAL A 249 -16.11 -6.11 8.00
C VAL A 249 -17.53 -5.70 7.66
N SER A 250 -18.05 -6.08 6.49
CA SER A 250 -19.42 -5.75 6.08
C SER A 250 -20.50 -6.38 6.97
N GLN A 251 -20.23 -7.57 7.55
CA GLN A 251 -21.17 -8.24 8.46
C GLN A 251 -21.17 -7.65 9.87
N MET A 252 -20.11 -6.95 10.28
CA MET A 252 -20.02 -6.30 11.59
C MET A 252 -20.73 -4.94 11.63
N ALA A 253 -21.03 -4.35 10.47
CA ALA A 253 -21.76 -3.09 10.40
C ALA A 253 -23.26 -3.35 10.69
N PRO A 254 -23.88 -2.63 11.64
CA PRO A 254 -25.31 -2.79 11.89
C PRO A 254 -26.10 -2.48 10.60
N PRO A 255 -27.17 -3.24 10.31
CA PRO A 255 -28.05 -2.91 9.20
C PRO A 255 -28.48 -1.45 9.38
N ALA A 256 -28.23 -0.61 8.37
CA ALA A 256 -28.79 0.72 8.37
C ALA A 256 -30.31 0.55 8.62
N GLU A 257 -30.81 1.10 9.73
CA GLU A 257 -32.24 1.08 10.05
C GLU A 257 -32.96 1.78 8.90
N GLY A 258 -33.35 0.98 7.93
CA GLY A 258 -34.10 1.41 6.78
C GLY A 258 -35.41 1.96 7.29
N TRP A 259 -35.62 3.26 7.06
CA TRP A 259 -36.92 3.91 6.88
C TRP A 259 -38.06 3.11 7.51
N ARG A 260 -38.27 3.28 8.83
CA ARG A 260 -39.57 2.94 9.39
C ARG A 260 -40.53 3.94 8.77
N PRO A 261 -41.50 3.54 7.92
CA PRO A 261 -42.54 4.46 7.52
C PRO A 261 -43.16 4.99 8.81
N ALA A 262 -43.22 6.31 8.95
CA ALA A 262 -43.86 6.97 10.08
C ALA A 262 -45.19 6.25 10.32
N ARG A 263 -45.29 5.62 11.50
CA ARG A 263 -46.53 4.96 11.93
C ARG A 263 -47.57 6.07 11.88
N ALA A 264 -48.45 6.03 10.88
CA ALA A 264 -49.50 7.01 10.72
C ALA A 264 -50.22 7.09 12.07
N GLU A 265 -50.03 8.21 12.77
CA GLU A 265 -50.80 8.50 13.97
C GLU A 265 -52.26 8.44 13.54
N SER A 266 -52.98 7.48 14.11
CA SER A 266 -54.42 7.39 14.01
C SER A 266 -54.98 8.73 14.46
N VAL A 267 -55.53 9.48 13.50
CA VAL A 267 -56.35 10.66 13.74
C VAL A 267 -57.52 10.20 14.61
N THR A 268 -57.40 10.42 15.91
CA THR A 268 -58.50 10.25 16.85
C THR A 268 -59.38 11.49 16.71
N THR A 269 -60.44 11.38 15.90
CA THR A 269 -61.57 12.32 15.96
C THR A 269 -62.35 12.06 17.24
N ALA A 270 -62.38 13.05 18.13
CA ALA A 270 -63.41 13.23 19.15
C ALA A 270 -63.66 14.73 19.32
#